data_AF-A0A4W3IWA8-F1
#
_entry.id   AF-A0A4W3IWA8-F1
#
_cell.length_a   1.000
_cell.length_b   1.000
_cell.length_c   1.000
_cell.angle_alpha   90.00
_cell.angle_beta   90.00
_cell.angle_gamma   90.00
#
_symmetry.space_group_name_H-M   'P 1'
#
loop_
_entity.id
_entity.type
_entity.pdbx_description
1 polymer ?
#
loop_
_entity_poly.entity_id
_entity_poly.type
_entity_poly.pdbx_seq_one_letter_code
_entity_poly.pdbx_strand_id
1 'polypeptide(L)'
;PIINAWIKCGEEGPPSLEYIQAKDLFPRKELVKEEEDLQVPFPVLQGEGVEYLGRADDAVIAISNYRLHIKYKDSLINVPLRLIEGVESRDMFQLHIVCKDSKVVRYAVLLKHTMLCFT
;
A
#
# COMPACT_ATOMS: atom_id res chain seq x y z
N PRO A 1 -3.03 -10.03 2.82
CA PRO A 1 -3.11 -8.70 2.18
C PRO A 1 -1.84 -7.88 2.45
N ILE A 2 -1.29 -7.23 1.43
CA ILE A 2 -0.03 -6.48 1.51
C ILE A 2 -0.15 -5.39 2.58
N ILE A 3 -1.25 -4.64 2.58
CA ILE A 3 -1.43 -3.51 3.51
C ILE A 3 -1.55 -3.95 4.97
N ASN A 4 -2.29 -5.02 5.25
CA ASN A 4 -2.47 -5.52 6.63
C ASN A 4 -1.17 -6.09 7.20
N ALA A 5 -0.33 -6.70 6.36
CA ALA A 5 1.01 -7.13 6.77
C ALA A 5 1.89 -5.93 7.17
N TRP A 6 1.78 -4.81 6.45
CA TRP A 6 2.51 -3.59 6.79
C TRP A 6 1.98 -2.86 8.02
N ILE A 7 0.66 -2.79 8.18
CA ILE A 7 0.02 -2.21 9.36
C ILE A 7 0.51 -2.97 10.61
N LYS A 8 0.48 -4.31 10.59
CA LYS A 8 0.94 -5.16 11.70
C LYS A 8 2.44 -5.04 11.97
N CYS A 9 3.27 -5.05 10.92
CA CYS A 9 4.72 -4.98 11.09
C CYS A 9 5.20 -3.62 11.62
N GLY A 10 4.43 -2.55 11.42
CA GLY A 10 4.69 -1.24 12.04
C GLY A 10 4.43 -1.16 13.54
N GLU A 11 3.72 -2.14 14.12
CA GLU A 11 3.37 -2.19 15.55
C GLU A 11 4.30 -3.11 16.35
N GLU A 12 4.83 -4.16 15.72
CA GLU A 12 5.78 -5.09 16.33
C GLU A 12 7.22 -4.59 16.13
N GLY A 13 7.72 -3.78 17.07
CA GLY A 13 9.17 -3.63 17.24
C GLY A 13 9.79 -4.99 17.63
N PRO A 14 11.01 -5.33 17.17
CA PRO A 14 11.56 -6.65 17.41
C PRO A 14 11.65 -6.92 18.93
N PRO A 15 11.09 -8.05 19.41
CA PRO A 15 11.27 -8.44 20.80
C PRO A 15 12.71 -8.92 20.94
N SER A 16 13.49 -8.17 21.71
CA SER A 16 14.87 -8.45 22.14
C SER A 16 16.01 -8.20 21.13
N LEU A 17 17.18 -7.96 21.73
CA LEU A 17 18.47 -7.51 21.20
C LEU A 17 19.19 -8.55 20.32
N GLU A 18 18.48 -9.27 19.46
CA GLU A 18 19.11 -10.07 18.42
C GLU A 18 19.50 -9.15 17.25
N TYR A 19 20.76 -9.23 16.83
CA TYR A 19 21.33 -8.44 15.75
C TYR A 19 20.83 -8.98 14.39
N ILE A 20 19.54 -8.84 14.12
CA ILE A 20 18.93 -9.26 12.86
C ILE A 20 19.25 -8.17 11.83
N GLN A 21 19.85 -8.53 10.69
CA GLN A 21 20.09 -7.55 9.63
C GLN A 21 18.71 -7.08 9.11
N ALA A 22 18.52 -5.78 8.91
CA ALA A 22 17.23 -5.22 8.49
C ALA A 22 16.65 -5.87 7.21
N LYS A 23 17.51 -6.43 6.36
CA LYS A 23 17.14 -7.21 5.17
C LYS A 23 16.48 -8.58 5.47
N ASP A 24 16.74 -9.15 6.64
CA ASP A 24 16.24 -10.46 7.08
C ASP A 24 14.93 -10.30 7.88
N LEU A 25 14.71 -9.13 8.51
CA LEU A 25 13.43 -8.72 9.09
C LEU A 25 12.39 -8.35 8.02
N PHE A 26 12.85 -7.81 6.88
CA PHE A 26 12.00 -7.34 5.78
C PHE A 26 12.56 -7.87 4.46
N PRO A 27 12.36 -9.16 4.13
CA PRO A 27 12.66 -9.62 2.78
C PRO A 27 11.86 -8.75 1.81
N ARG A 28 12.56 -8.07 0.88
CA ARG A 28 11.91 -7.26 -0.16
C ARG A 28 10.97 -8.17 -0.91
N LYS A 29 9.66 -7.95 -0.79
CA LYS A 29 8.71 -8.71 -1.59
C LYS A 29 8.92 -8.33 -3.05
N GLU A 30 8.79 -9.31 -3.92
CA GLU A 30 8.81 -9.06 -5.35
C GLU A 30 7.64 -8.14 -5.71
N LEU A 31 7.92 -7.19 -6.58
CA LEU A 31 6.92 -6.27 -7.09
C LEU A 31 5.87 -7.06 -7.89
N VAL A 32 4.64 -7.07 -7.40
CA VAL A 32 3.49 -7.58 -8.13
C VAL A 32 2.95 -6.49 -9.04
N LYS A 33 2.92 -6.74 -10.35
CA LYS A 33 2.27 -5.84 -11.31
C LYS A 33 1.06 -6.53 -11.93
N GLU A 34 -0.06 -5.83 -12.00
CA GLU A 34 -1.24 -6.30 -12.74
C GLU A 34 -1.04 -6.23 -14.26
N GLU A 35 -0.30 -5.21 -14.72
CA GLU A 35 0.05 -5.00 -16.13
C GLU A 35 1.57 -4.76 -16.23
N GLU A 36 2.23 -5.35 -17.24
CA GLU A 36 3.69 -5.29 -17.37
C GLU A 36 4.21 -3.88 -17.67
N ASP A 37 3.43 -3.08 -18.40
CA ASP A 37 3.75 -1.72 -18.82
C ASP A 37 3.60 -0.68 -17.70
N LEU A 38 2.97 -1.05 -16.57
CA LEU A 38 2.86 -0.14 -15.43
C LEU A 38 4.23 0.24 -14.88
N GLN A 39 4.39 1.56 -14.71
CA GLN A 39 5.56 2.17 -14.10
C GLN A 39 5.18 2.78 -12.76
N VAL A 40 6.17 2.86 -11.86
CA VAL A 40 5.99 3.51 -10.57
C VAL A 40 5.74 5.01 -10.81
N PRO A 41 4.59 5.57 -10.38
CA PRO A 41 4.21 6.95 -10.72
C PRO A 41 4.86 8.02 -9.84
N PHE A 42 5.92 7.68 -9.09
CA PHE A 42 6.62 8.59 -8.17
C PHE A 42 8.08 8.18 -7.97
N PRO A 43 8.96 9.12 -7.58
CA PRO A 43 10.30 8.79 -7.12
C PRO A 43 10.22 8.06 -5.77
N VAL A 44 10.93 6.94 -5.68
CA VAL A 44 11.06 6.15 -4.44
C VAL A 44 12.13 6.76 -3.53
N LEU A 45 11.85 6.77 -2.22
CA LEU A 45 12.80 7.18 -1.18
C LEU A 45 13.86 6.09 -0.93
N GLN A 46 14.95 6.46 -0.24
CA GLN A 46 15.96 5.49 0.15
C GLN A 46 15.37 4.44 1.11
N GLY A 47 15.41 3.17 0.71
CA GLY A 47 14.79 2.07 1.46
C GLY A 47 13.30 1.87 1.19
N GLU A 48 12.67 2.73 0.37
CA GLU A 48 11.32 2.52 -0.14
C GLU A 48 11.36 1.51 -1.30
N GLY A 49 10.56 0.45 -1.19
CA GLY A 49 10.36 -0.56 -2.22
C GLY A 49 8.88 -0.64 -2.58
N VAL A 50 8.56 -0.60 -3.87
CA VAL A 50 7.19 -0.80 -4.36
C VAL A 50 6.92 -2.29 -4.45
N GLU A 51 5.83 -2.73 -3.84
CA GLU A 51 5.46 -4.14 -3.75
C GLU A 51 4.25 -4.48 -4.62
N TYR A 52 3.44 -3.48 -4.97
CA TYR A 52 2.29 -3.67 -5.83
C TYR A 52 2.08 -2.48 -6.76
N LEU A 53 1.73 -2.77 -8.02
CA LEU A 53 1.24 -1.83 -9.01
C LEU A 53 -0.03 -2.40 -9.68
N GLY A 54 -1.08 -1.59 -9.72
CA GLY A 54 -2.33 -1.90 -10.39
C GLY A 54 -2.94 -0.68 -11.07
N ARG A 55 -3.96 -0.91 -11.90
CA ARG A 55 -4.67 0.15 -12.65
C ARG A 55 -6.15 0.12 -12.33
N ALA A 56 -6.71 1.21 -11.82
CA ALA A 56 -8.14 1.35 -11.56
C ALA A 56 -8.71 2.51 -12.37
N ASP A 57 -9.55 2.21 -13.35
CA ASP A 57 -10.11 3.19 -14.30
C ASP A 57 -9.01 4.12 -14.86
N ASP A 58 -9.06 5.40 -14.50
CA ASP A 58 -8.12 6.46 -14.89
C ASP A 58 -6.98 6.69 -13.86
N ALA A 59 -6.73 5.72 -12.99
CA ALA A 59 -5.75 5.81 -11.92
C ALA A 59 -4.74 4.65 -11.92
N VAL A 60 -3.51 4.97 -11.52
CA VAL A 60 -2.49 3.98 -11.16
C VAL A 60 -2.40 3.90 -9.64
N ILE A 61 -2.54 2.69 -9.12
CA ILE A 61 -2.40 2.38 -7.70
C ILE A 61 -1.03 1.75 -7.48
N ALA A 62 -0.29 2.27 -6.51
CA ALA A 62 0.97 1.68 -6.08
C ALA A 62 0.99 1.55 -4.56
N ILE A 63 1.47 0.40 -4.08
CA ILE A 63 1.72 0.16 -2.66
C ILE A 63 3.20 -0.08 -2.50
N SER A 64 3.82 0.70 -1.63
CA SER A 64 5.20 0.49 -1.19
C SER A 64 5.22 0.07 0.27
N ASN A 65 6.39 -0.33 0.77
CA ASN A 65 6.64 -0.51 2.20
C ASN A 65 6.59 0.80 3.03
N TYR A 66 6.26 1.94 2.42
CA TYR A 66 6.21 3.25 3.09
C TYR A 66 4.83 3.91 2.99
N ARG A 67 4.23 3.91 1.80
CA ARG A 67 2.98 4.62 1.48
C ARG A 67 2.11 3.86 0.48
N LEU A 68 0.81 4.12 0.59
CA LEU A 68 -0.14 3.94 -0.50
C LEU A 68 -0.14 5.20 -1.38
N HIS A 69 0.03 5.00 -2.68
CA HIS A 69 -0.02 6.07 -3.67
C HIS A 69 -1.07 5.76 -4.72
N ILE A 70 -1.98 6.70 -4.96
CA ILE A 70 -2.99 6.62 -6.02
C ILE A 70 -2.82 7.84 -6.90
N LYS A 71 -2.47 7.63 -8.16
CA LYS A 71 -2.24 8.69 -9.14
C LYS A 71 -3.35 8.69 -10.17
N TYR A 72 -4.20 9.71 -10.12
CA TYR A 72 -5.12 10.05 -11.22
C TYR A 72 -4.43 11.01 -12.19
N LYS A 73 -5.08 11.28 -13.32
CA LYS A 73 -4.64 12.27 -14.30
C LYS A 73 -4.33 13.64 -13.64
N ASP A 74 -5.31 14.20 -12.95
CA ASP A 74 -5.24 15.58 -12.41
C ASP A 74 -5.09 15.65 -10.89
N SER A 75 -5.17 14.52 -10.19
CA SER A 75 -5.02 14.44 -8.74
C SER A 75 -4.07 13.33 -8.31
N LEU A 76 -3.57 13.43 -7.08
CA LEU A 76 -2.74 12.40 -6.47
C LEU A 76 -3.12 12.27 -5.01
N ILE A 77 -2.99 11.06 -4.50
CA ILE A 77 -3.30 10.75 -3.11
C ILE A 77 -2.18 9.90 -2.58
N ASN A 78 -1.60 10.33 -1.47
CA ASN A 78 -0.43 9.71 -0.88
C ASN A 78 -0.67 9.58 0.63
N VAL A 79 -0.86 8.34 1.09
CA VAL A 79 -1.15 8.03 2.48
C VAL A 79 0.00 7.18 3.04
N PRO A 80 0.77 7.67 4.02
CA PRO A 80 1.77 6.85 4.70
C PRO A 80 1.12 5.63 5.35
N LEU A 81 1.69 4.44 5.18
CA LEU A 81 1.09 3.21 5.72
C LEU A 81 0.93 3.25 7.24
N ARG A 82 1.82 3.94 7.95
CA ARG A 82 1.74 4.14 9.40
C ARG A 82 0.53 4.95 9.85
N LEU A 83 -0.02 5.77 8.96
CA LEU A 83 -1.22 6.55 9.23
C LEU A 83 -2.48 5.72 9.02
N ILE A 84 -2.41 4.60 8.29
CA ILE A 84 -3.54 3.72 8.02
C ILE A 84 -3.79 2.87 9.26
N GLU A 85 -5.01 2.96 9.78
CA GLU A 85 -5.52 2.12 10.86
C GLU A 85 -6.18 0.86 10.30
N GLY A 86 -6.93 1.01 9.21
CA GLY A 86 -7.62 -0.10 8.57
C GLY A 86 -8.01 0.21 7.14
N VAL A 87 -8.26 -0.85 6.38
CA VAL A 87 -8.79 -0.77 5.03
C VAL A 87 -10.00 -1.68 4.93
N GLU A 88 -11.14 -1.12 4.53
CA GLU A 88 -12.39 -1.84 4.36
C GLU A 88 -12.82 -1.78 2.89
N SER A 89 -13.33 -2.91 2.38
CA SER A 89 -14.15 -2.91 1.17
C SER A 89 -15.56 -2.46 1.55
N ARG A 90 -16.05 -1.39 0.92
CA ARG A 90 -17.47 -1.02 0.96
C ARG A 90 -18.01 -1.16 -0.45
N ASP A 91 -19.11 -1.89 -0.60
CA ASP A 91 -19.65 -2.27 -1.92
C ASP A 91 -18.62 -3.00 -2.81
N MET A 92 -18.99 -3.34 -4.05
CA MET A 92 -18.09 -4.07 -4.96
C MET A 92 -16.95 -3.20 -5.54
N PHE A 93 -16.98 -1.88 -5.30
CA PHE A 93 -16.14 -0.91 -6.01
C PHE A 93 -15.61 0.23 -5.14
N GLN A 94 -15.73 0.19 -3.80
CA GLN A 94 -15.25 1.26 -2.94
C GLN A 94 -14.25 0.76 -1.90
N LEU A 95 -13.10 1.42 -1.84
CA LEU A 95 -12.11 1.22 -0.80
C LEU A 95 -12.24 2.33 0.24
N HIS A 96 -12.40 1.96 1.51
CA HIS A 96 -12.39 2.89 2.64
C HIS A 96 -11.10 2.70 3.42
N ILE A 97 -10.29 3.75 3.45
CA ILE A 97 -9.07 3.78 4.24
C ILE A 97 -9.34 4.62 5.46
N VAL A 98 -9.32 3.96 6.62
CA VAL A 98 -9.45 4.61 7.92
C VAL A 98 -8.05 4.96 8.39
N CYS A 99 -7.84 6.23 8.70
CA CYS A 99 -6.60 6.76 9.21
C CYS A 99 -6.66 6.95 10.73
N LYS A 100 -5.51 6.81 11.40
CA LYS A 100 -5.35 6.98 12.85
C LYS A 100 -5.72 8.38 13.36
N ASP A 101 -5.78 9.38 12.49
CA ASP A 101 -6.24 10.74 12.81
C ASP A 101 -7.76 10.91 12.62
N SER A 102 -8.49 9.79 12.60
CA SER A 102 -9.95 9.70 12.38
C SER A 102 -10.42 10.23 11.02
N LYS A 103 -9.52 10.46 10.07
CA LYS A 103 -9.90 10.74 8.67
C LYS A 103 -10.24 9.44 7.97
N VAL A 104 -11.29 9.49 7.14
CA VAL A 104 -11.65 8.40 6.25
C VAL A 104 -11.45 8.87 4.83
N VAL A 105 -10.58 8.18 4.08
CA VAL A 105 -10.38 8.46 2.66
C VAL A 105 -11.04 7.36 1.83
N ARG A 106 -11.89 7.77 0.89
CA ARG A 106 -12.72 6.87 0.09
C ARG A 106 -12.32 6.94 -1.37
N TYR A 107 -12.18 5.80 -2.01
CA TYR A 107 -11.83 5.73 -3.43
C TYR A 107 -12.72 4.73 -4.14
N ALA A 108 -13.09 5.05 -5.38
CA ALA A 108 -13.65 4.06 -6.29
C ALA A 108 -12.49 3.23 -6.85
N VAL A 109 -12.56 1.91 -6.68
CA VAL A 109 -11.59 0.96 -7.22
C VAL A 109 -12.38 -0.18 -7.85
N LEU A 110 -12.31 -0.32 -9.17
CA LEU A 110 -13.12 -1.26 -9.94
C LEU A 110 -12.58 -2.71 -9.98
N LEU A 111 -11.60 -3.04 -9.13
CA LEU A 111 -10.81 -4.27 -9.30
C LEU A 111 -10.93 -5.29 -8.17
N LYS A 112 -11.33 -6.52 -8.55
CA LYS A 112 -11.30 -7.71 -7.70
C LYS A 112 -9.87 -8.09 -7.23
N HIS A 113 -8.86 -7.86 -8.07
CA HIS A 113 -7.46 -8.20 -7.74
C HIS A 113 -6.81 -7.21 -6.78
N THR A 114 -7.08 -5.93 -6.96
CA THR A 114 -6.68 -4.88 -6.02
C THR A 114 -7.27 -5.11 -4.63
N MET A 115 -8.56 -5.51 -4.56
CA MET A 115 -9.19 -5.86 -3.30
C MET A 115 -8.46 -6.98 -2.55
N LEU A 116 -7.97 -8.04 -3.21
CA LEU A 116 -7.15 -9.10 -2.58
C LEU A 116 -5.81 -8.59 -2.00
N CYS A 117 -5.29 -7.46 -2.51
CA CYS A 117 -4.11 -6.83 -1.94
C CYS A 117 -4.43 -6.04 -0.66
N PHE A 118 -5.67 -5.60 -0.50
CA PHE A 118 -6.15 -4.79 0.64
C PHE A 118 -6.87 -5.60 1.73
N THR A 119 -7.76 -6.55 1.38
CA THR A 119 -8.51 -7.45 2.30
C THR A 119 -7.86 -8.80 2.46
#